data_AF-A0A126R506-F1
#
_entry.id   AF-A0A126R506-F1
#
_cell.length_a   1.000
_cell.length_b   1.000
_cell.length_c   1.000
_cell.angle_alpha   90.00
_cell.angle_beta   90.00
_cell.angle_gamma   90.00
#
_symmetry.space_group_name_H-M   'P 1'
#
loop_
_entity.id
_entity.type
_entity.pdbx_description
1 polymer ?
#
loop_
_entity_poly.entity_id
_entity_poly.type
_entity_poly.pdbx_seq_one_letter_code
_entity_poly.pdbx_strand_id
1 'polypeptide(L)'
;MVLQAHELNGGRMFFSIFLLVGVAACLIGTTVLMTLMIRHDQKLHYTINNIVNSQAEITSNLLTISNLYGRTESTLVASVTTLKDRLDFVHTAIESVIMQTVRPRVINLYISDTIREEDIPYRLGRLREFGLSIHFVSDVGPHTKLIYALRDFPKDLIFTFDDDVIYPSNTIACILGVHKKFPDAIAANWAREIPLDRHGRPKCIKKGKLLTPAALTRSVNQGAHAAVPSHRAFAYGTGGVLYPPKALDPRVQDISTFKQLCPTEDDIWFKAMAILAGTPVVPTNLGIQPKHHVVRGSQMTALRHQNYKKNRNQEQMSAVFEKFGLADRLRG
;
A
#
# COMPACT_ATOMS: atom_id res chain seq x y z
N MET A 1 -70.45 30.74 -5.74
CA MET A 1 -69.79 29.42 -5.83
C MET A 1 -68.29 29.52 -6.20
N VAL A 2 -67.56 30.53 -5.69
CA VAL A 2 -66.12 30.75 -6.01
C VAL A 2 -65.24 30.75 -4.75
N LEU A 3 -65.82 30.77 -3.54
CA LEU A 3 -65.07 30.84 -2.28
C LEU A 3 -64.55 29.50 -1.73
N GLN A 4 -64.98 28.34 -2.26
CA GLN A 4 -64.55 27.02 -1.75
C GLN A 4 -63.36 26.39 -2.49
N ALA A 5 -62.92 26.93 -3.64
CA ALA A 5 -61.80 26.37 -4.40
C ALA A 5 -60.42 26.91 -3.96
N HIS A 6 -60.37 28.05 -3.27
CA HIS A 6 -59.12 28.69 -2.84
C HIS A 6 -58.52 28.06 -1.58
N GLU A 7 -59.34 27.54 -0.65
CA GLU A 7 -58.85 26.93 0.60
C GLU A 7 -58.23 25.53 0.41
N LEU A 8 -58.78 24.73 -0.52
CA LEU A 8 -58.27 23.38 -0.81
C LEU A 8 -56.88 23.37 -1.48
N ASN A 9 -56.59 24.38 -2.31
CA ASN A 9 -55.26 24.55 -2.92
C ASN A 9 -54.22 25.10 -1.92
N GLY A 10 -54.64 25.95 -0.99
CA GLY A 10 -53.78 26.43 0.10
C GLY A 10 -53.32 25.28 0.99
N GLY A 11 -54.24 24.43 1.48
CA GLY A 11 -53.90 23.30 2.36
C GLY A 11 -52.96 22.26 1.75
N ARG A 12 -53.14 21.93 0.45
CA ARG A 12 -52.22 21.04 -0.27
C ARG A 12 -50.83 21.66 -0.50
N MET A 13 -50.78 22.97 -0.77
CA MET A 13 -49.53 23.71 -0.91
C MET A 13 -48.79 23.79 0.43
N PHE A 14 -49.48 24.11 1.52
CA PHE A 14 -48.90 24.11 2.87
C PHE A 14 -48.40 22.74 3.29
N PHE A 15 -49.19 21.67 3.08
CA PHE A 15 -48.75 20.30 3.39
C PHE A 15 -47.51 19.89 2.58
N SER A 16 -47.46 20.26 1.30
CA SER A 16 -46.31 19.98 0.43
C SER A 16 -45.07 20.76 0.87
N ILE A 17 -45.21 22.01 1.30
CA ILE A 17 -44.10 22.83 1.85
C ILE A 17 -43.61 22.25 3.17
N PHE A 18 -44.52 21.88 4.08
CA PHE A 18 -44.14 21.25 5.36
C PHE A 18 -43.42 19.91 5.15
N LEU A 19 -43.88 19.10 4.20
CA LEU A 19 -43.22 17.85 3.82
C LEU A 19 -41.83 18.11 3.21
N LEU A 20 -41.69 19.11 2.34
CA LEU A 20 -40.41 19.50 1.74
C LEU A 20 -39.42 20.00 2.79
N VAL A 21 -39.88 20.83 3.73
CA VAL A 21 -39.08 21.34 4.85
C VAL A 21 -38.67 20.21 5.79
N GLY A 22 -39.56 19.27 6.08
CA GLY A 22 -39.26 18.08 6.88
C GLY A 22 -38.22 17.16 6.23
N VAL A 23 -38.34 16.92 4.92
CA VAL A 23 -37.36 16.13 4.14
C VAL A 23 -36.01 16.86 4.09
N ALA A 24 -36.01 18.17 3.85
CA ALA A 24 -34.79 18.98 3.83
C ALA A 24 -34.08 19.00 5.20
N ALA A 25 -34.83 19.16 6.29
CA ALA A 25 -34.27 19.12 7.65
C ALA A 25 -33.67 17.75 7.98
N CYS A 26 -34.30 16.65 7.52
CA CYS A 26 -33.77 15.30 7.69
C CYS A 26 -32.48 15.07 6.87
N LEU A 27 -32.42 15.55 5.64
CA LEU A 27 -31.21 15.50 4.79
C LEU A 27 -30.06 16.33 5.38
N ILE A 28 -30.36 17.50 5.95
CA ILE A 28 -29.36 18.33 6.63
C ILE A 28 -28.86 17.63 7.90
N GLY A 29 -29.76 17.11 8.74
CA GLY A 29 -29.41 16.39 9.97
C GLY A 29 -28.54 15.15 9.70
N THR A 30 -28.89 14.35 8.70
CA THR A 30 -28.10 13.18 8.29
C THR A 30 -26.73 13.58 7.72
N THR A 31 -26.64 14.64 6.92
CA THR A 31 -25.37 15.17 6.40
C THR A 31 -24.46 15.68 7.53
N VAL A 32 -25.02 16.38 8.52
CA VAL A 32 -24.28 16.89 9.69
C VAL A 32 -23.77 15.72 10.53
N LEU A 33 -24.62 14.73 10.83
CA LEU A 33 -24.23 13.54 11.58
C LEU A 33 -23.12 12.76 10.84
N MET A 34 -23.27 12.56 9.53
CA MET A 34 -22.26 11.90 8.70
C MET A 34 -20.93 12.67 8.70
N THR A 35 -20.98 14.00 8.64
CA THR A 35 -19.78 14.87 8.72
C THR A 35 -19.12 14.77 10.09
N LEU A 36 -19.89 14.75 11.18
CA LEU A 36 -19.37 14.57 12.54
C LEU A 36 -18.73 13.19 12.73
N MET A 37 -19.37 12.13 12.23
CA MET A 37 -18.81 10.77 12.24
C MET A 37 -17.52 10.69 11.42
N ILE A 38 -17.48 11.28 10.22
CA ILE A 38 -16.26 11.36 9.39
C ILE A 38 -15.16 12.13 10.13
N ARG A 39 -15.47 13.27 10.77
CA ARG A 39 -14.50 14.04 11.55
C ARG A 39 -13.98 13.26 12.76
N HIS A 40 -14.85 12.56 13.47
CA HIS A 40 -14.46 11.73 14.60
C HIS A 40 -13.54 10.58 14.15
N ASP A 41 -13.89 9.91 13.06
CA ASP A 41 -13.09 8.86 12.43
C ASP A 41 -11.71 9.38 11.99
N GLN A 42 -11.66 10.54 11.33
CA GLN A 42 -10.40 11.21 10.97
C GLN A 42 -9.55 11.55 12.20
N LYS A 43 -10.16 12.05 13.28
CA LYS A 43 -9.46 12.37 14.52
C LYS A 43 -8.90 11.10 15.19
N LEU A 44 -9.65 10.00 15.14
CA LEU A 44 -9.20 8.69 15.63
C LEU A 44 -8.00 8.19 14.82
N HIS A 45 -8.10 8.20 13.49
CA HIS A 45 -7.00 7.84 12.59
C HIS A 45 -5.73 8.64 12.88
N TYR A 46 -5.86 9.96 13.03
CA TYR A 46 -4.75 10.86 13.34
C TYR A 46 -4.14 10.58 14.71
N THR A 47 -4.97 10.34 15.73
CA THR A 47 -4.52 10.02 17.09
C THR A 47 -3.74 8.72 17.13
N ILE A 48 -4.25 7.66 16.48
CA ILE A 48 -3.54 6.38 16.37
C ILE A 48 -2.20 6.58 15.65
N ASN A 49 -2.17 7.31 14.54
CA ASN A 49 -0.93 7.58 13.81
C ASN A 49 0.11 8.32 14.66
N ASN A 50 -0.32 9.26 15.50
CA ASN A 50 0.57 9.96 16.42
C ASN A 50 1.15 9.03 17.49
N ILE A 51 0.35 8.14 18.06
CA ILE A 51 0.83 7.15 19.03
C ILE A 51 1.88 6.24 18.39
N VAL A 52 1.60 5.73 17.18
CA VAL A 52 2.54 4.87 16.44
C VAL A 52 3.86 5.59 16.15
N ASN A 53 3.80 6.86 15.72
CA ASN A 53 5.01 7.65 15.49
C ASN A 53 5.78 7.97 16.78
N SER A 54 5.08 8.29 17.88
CA SER A 54 5.74 8.49 19.18
C SER A 54 6.44 7.23 19.67
N GLN A 55 5.84 6.05 19.48
CA GLN A 55 6.47 4.77 19.78
C GLN A 55 7.70 4.52 18.91
N ALA A 56 7.61 4.84 17.62
CA ALA A 56 8.74 4.68 16.69
C ALA A 56 9.91 5.60 17.06
N GLU A 57 9.66 6.86 17.42
CA GLU A 57 10.69 7.80 17.86
C GLU A 57 11.37 7.34 19.17
N ILE A 58 10.59 6.86 20.14
CA ILE A 58 11.15 6.27 21.38
C ILE A 58 12.02 5.06 21.03
N THR A 59 11.55 4.19 20.14
CA THR A 59 12.29 3.01 19.71
C THR A 59 13.60 3.40 19.02
N SER A 60 13.57 4.37 18.09
CA SER A 60 14.74 4.87 17.37
C SER A 60 15.83 5.40 18.32
N ASN A 61 15.42 6.16 19.34
CA ASN A 61 16.36 6.73 20.31
C ASN A 61 16.96 5.67 21.26
N LEU A 62 16.28 4.54 21.46
CA LEU A 62 16.71 3.45 22.35
C LEU A 62 17.26 2.23 21.59
N LEU A 63 17.32 2.28 20.26
CA LEU A 63 17.70 1.14 19.43
C LEU A 63 19.18 0.83 19.59
N THR A 64 19.48 -0.38 20.05
CA THR A 64 20.84 -0.94 20.11
C THR A 64 20.83 -2.37 19.57
N ILE A 65 21.99 -2.90 19.16
CA ILE A 65 22.11 -4.28 18.63
C ILE A 65 21.52 -5.32 19.61
N SER A 66 21.61 -5.06 20.93
CA SER A 66 21.06 -5.95 21.96
C SER A 66 19.52 -6.04 21.95
N ASN A 67 18.83 -5.08 21.32
CA ASN A 67 17.37 -5.08 21.19
C ASN A 67 16.84 -6.01 20.07
N LEU A 68 17.72 -6.66 19.32
CA LEU A 68 17.34 -7.51 18.18
C LEU A 68 16.90 -8.91 18.65
N TYR A 69 15.62 -9.07 18.95
CA TYR A 69 15.05 -10.35 19.44
C TYR A 69 14.44 -11.24 18.35
N GLY A 70 14.20 -10.71 17.14
CA GLY A 70 13.56 -11.47 16.06
C GLY A 70 14.45 -12.55 15.45
N ARG A 71 13.86 -13.65 14.97
CA ARG A 71 14.58 -14.69 14.24
C ARG A 71 14.94 -14.20 12.84
N THR A 72 16.20 -14.31 12.42
CA THR A 72 16.60 -14.01 11.04
C THR A 72 16.16 -15.13 10.09
N GLU A 73 15.52 -14.77 8.98
CA GLU A 73 15.20 -15.67 7.87
C GLU A 73 16.28 -15.59 6.79
N SER A 74 17.02 -16.69 6.63
CA SER A 74 18.26 -16.71 5.84
C SER A 74 18.06 -16.54 4.33
N THR A 75 16.87 -16.85 3.82
CA THR A 75 16.53 -16.72 2.39
C THR A 75 15.74 -15.46 2.09
N LEU A 76 15.56 -14.57 3.07
CA LEU A 76 14.74 -13.36 2.94
C LEU A 76 15.63 -12.12 2.92
N VAL A 77 15.47 -11.31 1.88
CA VAL A 77 16.00 -9.95 1.82
C VAL A 77 14.84 -8.96 1.83
N ALA A 78 15.03 -7.81 2.46
CA ALA A 78 14.09 -6.70 2.36
C ALA A 78 14.64 -5.63 1.41
N SER A 79 13.74 -4.89 0.78
CA SER A 79 14.11 -3.86 -0.18
C SER A 79 13.19 -2.65 -0.12
N VAL A 80 13.78 -1.46 -0.15
CA VAL A 80 13.10 -0.17 -0.11
C VAL A 80 13.84 0.82 -0.98
N THR A 81 13.12 1.84 -1.45
CA THR A 81 13.69 3.01 -2.12
C THR A 81 13.16 4.27 -1.46
N THR A 82 13.93 5.36 -1.50
CA THR A 82 13.47 6.66 -1.02
C THR A 82 14.00 7.79 -1.89
N LEU A 83 13.38 8.96 -1.75
CA LEU A 83 13.81 10.20 -2.41
C LEU A 83 14.75 10.99 -1.51
N LYS A 84 15.54 11.88 -2.11
CA LYS A 84 16.45 12.78 -1.36
C LYS A 84 15.72 13.52 -0.23
N ASP A 85 14.54 14.06 -0.51
CA ASP A 85 13.73 14.81 0.45
C ASP A 85 13.14 13.95 1.60
N ARG A 86 13.33 12.62 1.54
CA ARG A 86 12.85 11.66 2.54
C ARG A 86 13.96 10.93 3.29
N LEU A 87 15.24 11.22 3.00
CA LEU A 87 16.39 10.60 3.67
C LEU A 87 16.37 10.80 5.19
N ASP A 88 15.89 11.94 5.66
CA ASP A 88 15.77 12.22 7.10
C ASP A 88 14.66 11.42 7.79
N PHE A 89 13.72 10.83 7.05
CA PHE A 89 12.55 10.15 7.61
C PHE A 89 12.54 8.63 7.38
N VAL A 90 13.18 8.14 6.31
CA VAL A 90 13.15 6.72 5.91
C VAL A 90 13.70 5.78 6.99
N HIS A 91 14.58 6.28 7.87
CA HIS A 91 15.11 5.52 9.00
C HIS A 91 13.99 4.89 9.84
N THR A 92 12.87 5.60 10.06
CA THR A 92 11.74 5.09 10.86
C THR A 92 11.08 3.87 10.22
N ALA A 93 10.92 3.86 8.89
CA ALA A 93 10.37 2.71 8.17
C ALA A 93 11.33 1.51 8.24
N ILE A 94 12.63 1.75 8.03
CA ILE A 94 13.67 0.71 8.09
C ILE A 94 13.76 0.11 9.50
N GLU A 95 13.75 0.93 10.55
CA GLU A 95 13.74 0.48 11.96
C GLU A 95 12.53 -0.43 12.24
N SER A 96 11.36 -0.13 11.68
CA SER A 96 10.18 -0.99 11.83
C SER A 96 10.37 -2.38 11.19
N VAL A 97 11.19 -2.49 10.15
CA VAL A 97 11.58 -3.76 9.52
C VAL A 97 12.70 -4.46 10.30
N ILE A 98 13.64 -3.71 10.87
CA ILE A 98 14.67 -4.24 11.79
C ILE A 98 14.03 -4.90 13.01
N MET A 99 12.96 -4.30 13.55
CA MET A 99 12.26 -4.76 14.75
C MET A 99 11.20 -5.84 14.51
N GLN A 100 11.24 -6.53 13.36
CA GLN A 100 10.33 -7.63 13.08
C GLN A 100 10.63 -8.86 13.95
N THR A 101 9.58 -9.61 14.30
CA THR A 101 9.69 -10.91 14.98
C THR A 101 10.36 -11.98 14.12
N VAL A 102 10.21 -11.87 12.79
CA VAL A 102 11.02 -12.57 11.80
C VAL A 102 11.66 -11.54 10.89
N ARG A 103 12.99 -11.51 10.83
CA ARG A 103 13.78 -10.45 10.19
C ARG A 103 14.37 -10.92 8.87
N PRO A 104 14.51 -10.03 7.87
CA PRO A 104 15.34 -10.33 6.70
C PRO A 104 16.80 -10.45 7.12
N ARG A 105 17.62 -11.18 6.36
CA ARG A 105 19.08 -11.25 6.61
C ARG A 105 19.79 -9.93 6.31
N VAL A 106 19.22 -9.14 5.40
CA VAL A 106 19.71 -7.83 4.97
C VAL A 106 18.53 -6.97 4.51
N ILE A 107 18.60 -5.68 4.81
CA ILE A 107 17.68 -4.67 4.30
C ILE A 107 18.45 -3.86 3.26
N ASN A 108 17.95 -3.77 2.04
CA ASN A 108 18.58 -3.04 0.96
C ASN A 108 17.83 -1.73 0.73
N LEU A 109 18.48 -0.61 0.97
CA LEU A 109 17.99 0.71 0.59
C LEU A 109 18.67 1.11 -0.72
N TYR A 110 17.87 1.21 -1.79
CA TYR A 110 18.30 1.72 -3.08
C TYR A 110 17.96 3.21 -3.16
N ILE A 111 18.95 4.05 -3.47
CA ILE A 111 18.79 5.50 -3.62
C ILE A 111 19.49 5.99 -4.87
N SER A 112 19.05 7.13 -5.38
CA SER A 112 19.64 7.76 -6.57
C SER A 112 21.16 7.93 -6.43
N ASP A 113 21.91 7.57 -7.47
CA ASP A 113 23.35 7.80 -7.60
C ASP A 113 23.75 9.29 -7.60
N THR A 114 22.77 10.18 -7.70
CA THR A 114 22.94 11.63 -7.49
C THR A 114 23.08 12.03 -6.03
N ILE A 115 22.73 11.15 -5.08
CA ILE A 115 22.92 11.34 -3.64
C ILE A 115 24.33 10.86 -3.29
N ARG A 116 25.05 11.59 -2.45
CA ARG A 116 26.40 11.22 -2.04
C ARG A 116 26.40 10.61 -0.64
N GLU A 117 27.45 9.87 -0.29
CA GLU A 117 27.57 9.21 1.02
C GLU A 117 27.55 10.22 2.18
N GLU A 118 28.14 11.40 1.97
CA GLU A 118 28.10 12.50 2.94
C GLU A 118 26.71 13.12 3.15
N ASP A 119 25.77 12.88 2.23
CA ASP A 119 24.39 13.36 2.34
C ASP A 119 23.53 12.39 3.19
N ILE A 120 24.08 11.23 3.63
CA ILE A 120 23.35 10.23 4.43
C ILE A 120 23.22 10.72 5.88
N PRO A 121 21.99 10.91 6.40
CA PRO A 121 21.79 11.36 7.77
C PRO A 121 22.31 10.36 8.80
N TYR A 122 22.85 10.86 9.92
CA TYR A 122 23.44 10.02 10.97
C TYR A 122 22.52 8.87 11.43
N ARG A 123 21.22 9.15 11.65
CA ARG A 123 20.25 8.13 12.08
C ARG A 123 20.12 7.01 11.05
N LEU A 124 20.10 7.34 9.76
CA LEU A 124 20.04 6.37 8.67
C LEU A 124 21.35 5.58 8.57
N GLY A 125 22.49 6.27 8.58
CA GLY A 125 23.82 5.65 8.46
C GLY A 125 24.11 4.63 9.57
N ARG A 126 23.68 4.92 10.80
CA ARG A 126 23.80 4.01 11.95
C ARG A 126 23.08 2.68 11.75
N LEU A 127 22.01 2.62 10.95
CA LEU A 127 21.27 1.38 10.72
C LEU A 127 22.08 0.31 9.97
N ARG A 128 23.25 0.66 9.41
CA ARG A 128 24.20 -0.32 8.83
C ARG A 128 24.66 -1.36 9.85
N GLU A 129 24.82 -0.96 11.11
CA GLU A 129 25.13 -1.86 12.23
C GLU A 129 24.03 -2.90 12.49
N PHE A 130 22.82 -2.67 11.97
CA PHE A 130 21.63 -3.47 12.14
C PHE A 130 21.24 -4.24 10.87
N GLY A 131 22.13 -4.31 9.88
CA GLY A 131 21.92 -5.06 8.64
C GLY A 131 21.32 -4.25 7.49
N LEU A 132 21.38 -2.92 7.54
CA LEU A 132 21.09 -2.06 6.39
C LEU A 132 22.28 -2.03 5.41
N SER A 133 22.01 -2.27 4.13
CA SER A 133 22.91 -2.02 3.01
C SER A 133 22.35 -0.87 2.17
N ILE A 134 23.17 0.14 1.89
CA ILE A 134 22.78 1.31 1.08
C ILE A 134 23.45 1.19 -0.29
N HIS A 135 22.64 1.29 -1.35
CA HIS A 135 23.05 1.14 -2.74
C HIS A 135 22.72 2.40 -3.52
N PHE A 136 23.72 2.95 -4.21
CA PHE A 136 23.57 4.11 -5.09
C PHE A 136 23.35 3.63 -6.52
N VAL A 137 22.19 3.94 -7.09
CA VAL A 137 21.73 3.39 -8.37
C VAL A 137 21.00 4.45 -9.21
N SER A 138 20.89 4.22 -10.51
CA SER A 138 20.11 5.11 -11.38
C SER A 138 18.64 5.13 -10.95
N ASP A 139 18.09 6.32 -10.73
CA ASP A 139 16.70 6.46 -10.30
C ASP A 139 15.72 6.13 -11.46
N VAL A 140 14.85 5.16 -11.21
CA VAL A 140 13.75 4.77 -12.10
C VAL A 140 12.37 5.04 -11.46
N GLY A 141 12.34 5.87 -10.43
CA GLY A 141 11.16 6.21 -9.66
C GLY A 141 10.80 5.09 -8.65
N PRO A 142 9.51 4.89 -8.35
CA PRO A 142 9.09 3.95 -7.31
C PRO A 142 9.48 2.49 -7.62
N HIS A 143 9.70 2.16 -8.89
CA HIS A 143 10.13 0.83 -9.35
C HIS A 143 11.49 0.41 -8.77
N THR A 144 12.34 1.38 -8.39
CA THR A 144 13.71 1.18 -7.88
C THR A 144 13.76 0.12 -6.77
N LYS A 145 12.77 0.10 -5.86
CA LYS A 145 12.77 -0.84 -4.72
C LYS A 145 12.72 -2.32 -5.09
N LEU A 146 12.21 -2.69 -6.27
CA LEU A 146 12.12 -4.09 -6.65
C LEU A 146 13.04 -4.45 -7.81
N ILE A 147 13.19 -3.56 -8.80
CA ILE A 147 13.94 -3.91 -10.02
C ILE A 147 15.41 -4.26 -9.71
N TYR A 148 16.04 -3.52 -8.80
CA TYR A 148 17.43 -3.76 -8.41
C TYR A 148 17.55 -4.97 -7.48
N ALA A 149 16.63 -5.13 -6.54
CA ALA A 149 16.60 -6.31 -5.67
C ALA A 149 16.44 -7.61 -6.45
N LEU A 150 15.62 -7.63 -7.51
CA LEU A 150 15.47 -8.80 -8.40
C LEU A 150 16.77 -9.18 -9.11
N ARG A 151 17.59 -8.18 -9.47
CA ARG A 151 18.88 -8.39 -10.13
C ARG A 151 19.93 -8.88 -9.14
N ASP A 152 19.98 -8.26 -7.97
CA ASP A 152 21.03 -8.49 -6.97
C ASP A 152 20.78 -9.77 -6.16
N PHE A 153 19.51 -10.16 -5.99
CA PHE A 153 19.07 -11.31 -5.18
C PHE A 153 18.11 -12.25 -5.93
N PRO A 154 18.48 -12.80 -7.10
CA PRO A 154 17.56 -13.54 -7.99
C PRO A 154 17.08 -14.89 -7.43
N LYS A 155 17.71 -15.38 -6.35
CA LYS A 155 17.40 -16.66 -5.70
C LYS A 155 16.75 -16.51 -4.33
N ASP A 156 16.75 -15.30 -3.76
CA ASP A 156 16.16 -15.03 -2.46
C ASP A 156 14.67 -14.68 -2.59
N LEU A 157 13.96 -14.77 -1.47
CA LEU A 157 12.67 -14.12 -1.30
C LEU A 157 12.90 -12.62 -1.11
N ILE A 158 12.18 -11.79 -1.87
CA ILE A 158 12.33 -10.34 -1.79
C ILE A 158 11.07 -9.75 -1.16
N PHE A 159 11.22 -9.14 0.02
CA PHE A 159 10.17 -8.37 0.68
C PHE A 159 10.34 -6.87 0.38
N THR A 160 9.42 -6.29 -0.38
CA THR A 160 9.40 -4.84 -0.63
C THR A 160 8.54 -4.13 0.38
N PHE A 161 8.96 -2.94 0.80
CA PHE A 161 8.19 -2.05 1.66
C PHE A 161 8.39 -0.58 1.27
N ASP A 162 7.51 0.30 1.75
CA ASP A 162 7.52 1.73 1.44
C ASP A 162 8.28 2.51 2.54
N ASP A 163 8.91 3.61 2.14
CA ASP A 163 9.72 4.49 3.00
C ASP A 163 8.91 5.36 3.96
N ASP A 164 7.58 5.37 3.81
CA ASP A 164 6.66 6.20 4.57
C ASP A 164 5.65 5.41 5.42
N VAL A 165 5.92 4.13 5.68
CA VAL A 165 5.09 3.25 6.50
C VAL A 165 5.87 2.65 7.68
N ILE A 166 5.26 2.72 8.88
CA ILE A 166 5.73 2.07 10.11
C ILE A 166 5.06 0.71 10.22
N TYR A 167 5.79 -0.35 9.93
CA TYR A 167 5.26 -1.71 9.84
C TYR A 167 5.06 -2.36 11.23
N PRO A 168 3.90 -2.98 11.50
CA PRO A 168 3.73 -3.84 12.69
C PRO A 168 4.81 -4.93 12.78
N SER A 169 5.28 -5.28 13.98
CA SER A 169 6.39 -6.23 14.19
C SER A 169 6.15 -7.67 13.72
N ASN A 170 4.91 -8.02 13.35
CA ASN A 170 4.54 -9.32 12.79
C ASN A 170 4.25 -9.28 11.28
N THR A 171 4.57 -8.18 10.59
CA THR A 171 4.34 -7.98 9.15
C THR A 171 4.98 -9.09 8.31
N ILE A 172 6.27 -9.36 8.54
CA ILE A 172 7.00 -10.39 7.80
C ILE A 172 6.56 -11.79 8.21
N ALA A 173 6.31 -12.02 9.50
CA ALA A 173 5.84 -13.31 10.00
C ALA A 173 4.50 -13.72 9.36
N CYS A 174 3.56 -12.77 9.21
CA CYS A 174 2.28 -13.00 8.51
C CYS A 174 2.47 -13.38 7.04
N ILE A 175 3.35 -12.66 6.34
CA ILE A 175 3.70 -12.95 4.94
C ILE A 175 4.31 -14.35 4.79
N LEU A 176 5.30 -14.69 5.63
CA LEU A 176 5.98 -15.98 5.56
C LEU A 176 5.03 -17.13 5.93
N GLY A 177 4.08 -16.90 6.84
CA GLY A 177 3.05 -17.87 7.18
C GLY A 177 2.16 -18.24 5.99
N VAL A 178 1.85 -17.27 5.11
CA VAL A 178 1.10 -17.52 3.88
C VAL A 178 1.98 -18.10 2.79
N HIS A 179 3.19 -17.56 2.60
CA HIS A 179 4.16 -18.06 1.62
C HIS A 179 4.50 -19.54 1.85
N LYS A 180 4.62 -19.99 3.11
CA LYS A 180 4.82 -21.42 3.42
C LYS A 180 3.73 -22.32 2.85
N LYS A 181 2.49 -21.83 2.71
CA LYS A 181 1.36 -22.59 2.15
C LYS A 181 1.28 -22.45 0.63
N PHE A 182 1.77 -21.34 0.09
CA PHE A 182 1.72 -20.99 -1.33
C PHE A 182 3.08 -20.46 -1.78
N PRO A 183 4.11 -21.34 -1.91
CA PRO A 183 5.50 -20.92 -2.11
C PRO A 183 5.71 -20.20 -3.45
N ASP A 184 4.93 -20.52 -4.47
CA ASP A 184 5.05 -19.93 -5.80
C ASP A 184 4.18 -18.68 -5.99
N ALA A 185 3.44 -18.24 -4.97
CA ALA A 185 2.58 -17.07 -5.04
C ALA A 185 3.25 -15.81 -4.44
N ILE A 186 2.91 -14.65 -4.99
CA ILE A 186 3.26 -13.36 -4.39
C ILE A 186 2.39 -13.16 -3.15
N ALA A 187 2.98 -12.94 -1.97
CA ALA A 187 2.23 -12.72 -0.74
C ALA A 187 2.11 -11.23 -0.42
N ALA A 188 0.91 -10.75 -0.10
CA ALA A 188 0.66 -9.32 0.12
C ALA A 188 -0.16 -9.05 1.39
N ASN A 189 0.32 -8.11 2.21
CA ASN A 189 -0.35 -7.69 3.45
C ASN A 189 -1.46 -6.66 3.24
N TRP A 190 -1.57 -6.07 2.05
CA TRP A 190 -2.69 -5.22 1.66
C TRP A 190 -3.03 -5.47 0.19
N ALA A 191 -4.21 -6.02 -0.05
CA ALA A 191 -4.62 -6.40 -1.40
C ALA A 191 -6.09 -6.11 -1.67
N ARG A 192 -6.40 -5.79 -2.91
CA ARG A 192 -7.77 -5.64 -3.41
C ARG A 192 -7.98 -6.52 -4.64
N GLU A 193 -9.21 -6.91 -4.86
CA GLU A 193 -9.59 -7.53 -6.13
C GLU A 193 -9.53 -6.49 -7.25
N ILE A 194 -9.04 -6.87 -8.42
CA ILE A 194 -9.14 -6.07 -9.64
C ILE A 194 -10.59 -6.14 -10.13
N PRO A 195 -11.36 -5.04 -10.06
CA PRO A 195 -12.71 -5.02 -10.60
C PRO A 195 -12.64 -4.97 -12.13
N LEU A 196 -13.44 -5.80 -12.80
CA LEU A 196 -13.56 -5.79 -14.26
C LEU A 196 -14.87 -5.12 -14.70
N ASP A 197 -14.88 -4.52 -15.89
CA ASP A 197 -16.10 -4.10 -16.56
C ASP A 197 -16.76 -5.26 -17.34
N ARG A 198 -17.93 -4.99 -17.94
CA ARG A 198 -18.67 -5.98 -18.74
C ARG A 198 -17.90 -6.52 -19.95
N HIS A 199 -16.83 -5.85 -20.37
CA HIS A 199 -15.97 -6.24 -21.47
C HIS A 199 -14.66 -6.90 -20.97
N GLY A 200 -14.52 -7.12 -19.66
CA GLY A 200 -13.33 -7.71 -19.04
C GLY A 200 -12.19 -6.73 -18.79
N ARG A 201 -12.39 -5.42 -18.98
CA ARG A 201 -11.33 -4.41 -18.78
C ARG A 201 -11.22 -4.01 -17.31
N PRO A 202 -10.01 -3.75 -16.79
CA PRO A 202 -9.85 -3.33 -15.41
C PRO A 202 -10.46 -1.95 -15.14
N LYS A 203 -11.17 -1.83 -14.03
CA LYS A 203 -11.59 -0.56 -13.44
C LYS A 203 -10.65 -0.17 -12.30
N CYS A 204 -10.84 1.06 -11.80
CA CYS A 204 -10.08 1.59 -10.68
C CYS A 204 -10.01 0.60 -9.52
N ILE A 205 -8.79 0.18 -9.16
CA ILE A 205 -8.54 -0.84 -8.11
C ILE A 205 -9.16 -0.46 -6.76
N LYS A 206 -9.28 0.83 -6.45
CA LYS A 206 -9.92 1.32 -5.22
C LYS A 206 -11.40 0.94 -5.11
N LYS A 207 -12.07 0.65 -6.23
CA LYS A 207 -13.46 0.14 -6.26
C LYS A 207 -13.54 -1.38 -6.05
N GLY A 208 -12.41 -2.06 -6.05
CA GLY A 208 -12.30 -3.49 -5.79
C GLY A 208 -12.51 -3.84 -4.33
N LYS A 209 -13.03 -5.05 -4.09
CA LYS A 209 -13.20 -5.62 -2.75
C LYS A 209 -11.84 -5.71 -2.05
N LEU A 210 -11.77 -5.30 -0.78
CA LEU A 210 -10.59 -5.53 0.05
C LEU A 210 -10.48 -7.03 0.34
N LEU A 211 -9.31 -7.61 0.07
CA LEU A 211 -9.04 -9.04 0.24
C LEU A 211 -8.29 -9.35 1.54
N THR A 212 -7.81 -8.32 2.23
CA THR A 212 -7.20 -8.40 3.56
C THR A 212 -8.18 -7.91 4.63
N PRO A 213 -8.02 -8.30 5.90
CA PRO A 213 -8.90 -7.83 6.97
C PRO A 213 -8.90 -6.31 7.09
N ALA A 214 -10.09 -5.71 7.17
CA ALA A 214 -10.25 -4.27 7.40
C ALA A 214 -9.97 -3.85 8.86
N ALA A 215 -9.98 -4.82 9.78
CA ALA A 215 -9.77 -4.60 11.21
C ALA A 215 -8.28 -4.53 11.55
N LEU A 216 -7.94 -3.86 12.66
CA LEU A 216 -6.58 -3.87 13.25
C LEU A 216 -6.22 -5.20 13.93
N THR A 217 -6.98 -6.26 13.67
CA THR A 217 -6.69 -7.59 14.22
C THR A 217 -5.40 -8.10 13.57
N ARG A 218 -4.36 -8.27 14.38
CA ARG A 218 -3.01 -8.68 13.97
C ARG A 218 -2.76 -10.08 14.53
N SER A 219 -3.09 -11.11 13.75
CA SER A 219 -2.78 -12.48 14.16
C SER A 219 -2.33 -13.28 12.96
N VAL A 220 -1.23 -14.00 13.17
CA VAL A 220 -0.62 -14.92 12.20
C VAL A 220 -1.55 -16.11 11.92
N ASN A 221 -2.49 -16.40 12.83
CA ASN A 221 -3.36 -17.58 12.83
C ASN A 221 -4.87 -17.24 12.72
N GLN A 222 -5.25 -16.11 12.12
CA GLN A 222 -6.70 -15.82 11.97
C GLN A 222 -7.35 -16.83 11.03
N GLY A 223 -8.33 -17.59 11.54
CA GLY A 223 -9.13 -18.55 10.76
C GLY A 223 -10.24 -17.91 9.91
N ALA A 224 -10.44 -16.59 9.99
CA ALA A 224 -11.62 -15.94 9.40
C ALA A 224 -11.54 -15.67 7.90
N HIS A 225 -10.34 -15.60 7.31
CA HIS A 225 -10.14 -15.41 5.87
C HIS A 225 -9.19 -16.50 5.36
N ALA A 226 -9.73 -17.45 4.58
CA ALA A 226 -8.89 -18.39 3.87
C ALA A 226 -8.01 -17.60 2.89
N ALA A 227 -6.69 -17.73 3.02
CA ALA A 227 -5.76 -17.16 2.04
C ALA A 227 -5.96 -17.91 0.72
N VAL A 228 -6.54 -17.25 -0.28
CA VAL A 228 -6.81 -17.82 -1.60
C VAL A 228 -5.96 -17.08 -2.63
N PRO A 229 -5.00 -17.76 -3.29
CA PRO A 229 -4.27 -17.18 -4.42
C PRO A 229 -5.22 -16.78 -5.55
N SER A 230 -5.00 -15.61 -6.14
CA SER A 230 -5.82 -15.13 -7.24
C SER A 230 -5.02 -14.27 -8.22
N HIS A 231 -5.19 -14.52 -9.52
CA HIS A 231 -4.69 -13.61 -10.56
C HIS A 231 -5.42 -12.27 -10.55
N ARG A 232 -6.62 -12.19 -9.95
CA ARG A 232 -7.36 -10.94 -9.77
C ARG A 232 -7.01 -10.22 -8.46
N ALA A 233 -6.17 -10.78 -7.60
CA ALA A 233 -5.67 -10.05 -6.44
C ALA A 233 -4.56 -9.06 -6.84
N PHE A 234 -4.73 -7.81 -6.46
CA PHE A 234 -3.79 -6.70 -6.65
C PHE A 234 -3.12 -6.40 -5.31
N ALA A 235 -1.81 -6.59 -5.25
CA ALA A 235 -1.00 -6.22 -4.09
C ALA A 235 -0.70 -4.72 -4.13
N TYR A 236 -0.79 -4.04 -2.98
CA TYR A 236 -0.27 -2.69 -2.84
C TYR A 236 1.03 -2.72 -2.05
N GLY A 237 2.07 -2.07 -2.57
CA GLY A 237 3.40 -1.98 -1.95
C GLY A 237 3.37 -1.46 -0.50
N THR A 238 2.44 -0.55 -0.19
CA THR A 238 2.27 0.06 1.13
C THR A 238 2.01 -0.95 2.25
N GLY A 239 1.41 -2.10 1.96
CA GLY A 239 1.22 -3.16 2.97
C GLY A 239 2.48 -3.99 3.24
N GLY A 240 3.45 -3.93 2.34
CA GLY A 240 4.53 -4.89 2.25
C GLY A 240 4.13 -6.07 1.36
N VAL A 241 5.02 -6.47 0.46
CA VAL A 241 4.79 -7.52 -0.55
C VAL A 241 6.02 -8.42 -0.64
N LEU A 242 5.79 -9.73 -0.69
CA LEU A 242 6.83 -10.75 -0.86
C LEU A 242 6.77 -11.34 -2.26
N TYR A 243 7.90 -11.32 -2.95
CA TYR A 243 8.09 -11.93 -4.26
C TYR A 243 8.98 -13.16 -4.13
N PRO A 244 8.49 -14.37 -4.44
CA PRO A 244 9.36 -15.53 -4.60
C PRO A 244 10.20 -15.44 -5.88
N PRO A 245 11.31 -16.19 -5.99
CA PRO A 245 12.08 -16.29 -7.22
C PRO A 245 11.19 -16.61 -8.42
N LYS A 246 11.44 -15.95 -9.56
CA LYS A 246 10.71 -16.14 -10.82
C LYS A 246 9.20 -15.78 -10.77
N ALA A 247 8.76 -15.06 -9.73
CA ALA A 247 7.37 -14.60 -9.61
C ALA A 247 6.92 -13.64 -10.73
N LEU A 248 7.86 -12.97 -11.41
CA LEU A 248 7.57 -11.92 -12.38
C LEU A 248 8.20 -12.29 -13.74
N ASP A 249 7.50 -11.90 -14.81
CA ASP A 249 7.99 -12.05 -16.18
C ASP A 249 9.32 -11.29 -16.36
N PRO A 250 10.30 -11.80 -17.13
CA PRO A 250 11.61 -11.15 -17.33
C PRO A 250 11.52 -9.70 -17.83
N ARG A 251 10.43 -9.32 -18.51
CA ARG A 251 10.15 -7.94 -18.91
C ARG A 251 10.02 -6.99 -17.74
N VAL A 252 9.93 -7.45 -16.49
CA VAL A 252 9.97 -6.58 -15.29
C VAL A 252 11.17 -5.64 -15.29
N GLN A 253 12.28 -6.03 -15.94
CA GLN A 253 13.50 -5.24 -16.10
C GLN A 253 13.47 -4.26 -17.29
N ASP A 254 12.37 -4.16 -18.05
CA ASP A 254 12.23 -3.24 -19.18
C ASP A 254 11.93 -1.81 -18.70
N ILE A 255 13.01 -1.11 -18.34
CA ILE A 255 12.97 0.27 -17.82
C ILE A 255 12.35 1.24 -18.80
N SER A 256 12.67 1.12 -20.10
CA SER A 256 12.10 1.98 -21.14
C SER A 256 10.59 1.88 -21.19
N THR A 257 10.05 0.66 -21.18
CA THR A 257 8.61 0.45 -21.32
C THR A 257 7.84 0.93 -20.10
N PHE A 258 8.28 0.62 -18.88
CA PHE A 258 7.52 1.10 -17.70
C PHE A 258 7.67 2.61 -17.50
N LYS A 259 8.81 3.23 -17.83
CA LYS A 259 8.94 4.70 -17.80
C LYS A 259 7.98 5.37 -18.79
N GLN A 260 7.65 4.71 -19.90
CA GLN A 260 6.67 5.21 -20.86
C GLN A 260 5.22 4.97 -20.42
N LEU A 261 4.89 3.77 -19.96
CA LEU A 261 3.50 3.35 -19.73
C LEU A 261 3.01 3.65 -18.31
N CYS A 262 3.86 3.44 -17.31
CA CYS A 262 3.49 3.52 -15.91
C CYS A 262 4.60 4.10 -15.01
N PRO A 263 5.11 5.32 -15.29
CA PRO A 263 6.29 5.87 -14.61
C PRO A 263 6.15 6.05 -13.09
N THR A 264 4.93 6.13 -12.56
CA THR A 264 4.68 6.41 -11.14
C THR A 264 3.89 5.32 -10.43
N GLU A 265 3.58 4.21 -11.10
CA GLU A 265 2.69 3.17 -10.59
C GLU A 265 3.35 1.79 -10.72
N ASP A 266 4.38 1.58 -9.89
CA ASP A 266 5.15 0.35 -9.81
C ASP A 266 4.30 -0.87 -9.46
N ASP A 267 3.32 -0.74 -8.55
CA ASP A 267 2.39 -1.82 -8.21
C ASP A 267 1.62 -2.32 -9.46
N ILE A 268 1.26 -1.42 -10.40
CA ILE A 268 0.61 -1.79 -11.67
C ILE A 268 1.58 -2.56 -12.56
N TRP A 269 2.82 -2.09 -12.69
CA TRP A 269 3.85 -2.76 -13.47
C TRP A 269 4.11 -4.17 -12.96
N PHE A 270 4.37 -4.31 -11.65
CA PHE A 270 4.65 -5.62 -11.04
C PHE A 270 3.44 -6.55 -11.14
N LYS A 271 2.21 -6.02 -11.01
CA LYS A 271 1.01 -6.84 -11.22
C LYS A 271 0.93 -7.37 -12.66
N ALA A 272 1.23 -6.54 -13.65
CA ALA A 272 1.25 -6.96 -15.05
C ALA A 272 2.28 -8.07 -15.29
N MET A 273 3.48 -7.91 -14.77
CA MET A 273 4.54 -8.91 -14.88
C MET A 273 4.20 -10.21 -14.16
N ALA A 274 3.50 -10.15 -13.03
CA ALA A 274 2.97 -11.33 -12.34
C ALA A 274 1.91 -12.07 -13.18
N ILE A 275 0.97 -11.35 -13.81
CA ILE A 275 -0.03 -11.94 -14.71
C ILE A 275 0.64 -12.62 -15.91
N LEU A 276 1.67 -11.98 -16.47
CA LEU A 276 2.40 -12.52 -17.61
C LEU A 276 3.16 -13.80 -17.28
N ALA A 277 3.75 -13.88 -16.09
CA ALA A 277 4.40 -15.08 -15.55
C ALA A 277 3.41 -16.18 -15.10
N GLY A 278 2.11 -15.89 -15.02
CA GLY A 278 1.14 -16.83 -14.46
C GLY A 278 1.25 -16.97 -12.93
N THR A 279 1.73 -15.93 -12.25
CA THR A 279 1.91 -15.93 -10.79
C THR A 279 0.69 -15.29 -10.11
N PRO A 280 -0.01 -16.01 -9.23
CA PRO A 280 -1.12 -15.43 -8.47
C PRO A 280 -0.62 -14.59 -7.29
N VAL A 281 -1.47 -13.70 -6.78
CA VAL A 281 -1.25 -13.00 -5.51
C VAL A 281 -2.11 -13.65 -4.43
N VAL A 282 -1.52 -13.90 -3.27
CA VAL A 282 -2.22 -14.40 -2.09
C VAL A 282 -2.22 -13.35 -0.97
N PRO A 283 -3.40 -12.87 -0.53
CA PRO A 283 -3.50 -11.92 0.56
C PRO A 283 -3.20 -12.59 1.90
N THR A 284 -2.60 -11.84 2.84
CA THR A 284 -2.47 -12.29 4.23
C THR A 284 -3.65 -11.87 5.08
N ASN A 285 -3.67 -12.37 6.32
CA ASN A 285 -4.64 -11.98 7.33
C ASN A 285 -4.11 -10.86 8.24
N LEU A 286 -3.09 -10.11 7.79
CA LEU A 286 -2.61 -8.95 8.53
C LEU A 286 -3.60 -7.80 8.37
N GLY A 287 -4.22 -7.43 9.49
CA GLY A 287 -4.93 -6.17 9.62
C GLY A 287 -3.97 -4.99 9.69
N ILE A 288 -3.63 -4.38 8.55
CA ILE A 288 -2.95 -3.08 8.49
C ILE A 288 -3.94 -2.06 7.91
N GLN A 289 -4.02 -0.87 8.49
CA GLN A 289 -4.72 0.26 7.87
C GLN A 289 -3.66 1.32 7.57
N PRO A 290 -3.23 1.50 6.31
CA PRO A 290 -2.07 2.34 5.98
C PRO A 290 -2.12 3.75 6.58
N LYS A 291 -3.31 4.34 6.72
CA LYS A 291 -3.52 5.67 7.33
C LYS A 291 -3.09 5.78 8.80
N HIS A 292 -2.98 4.67 9.51
CA HIS A 292 -2.57 4.61 10.92
C HIS A 292 -1.05 4.49 11.11
N HIS A 293 -0.31 4.27 10.03
CA HIS A 293 1.08 3.85 10.05
C HIS A 293 1.97 4.78 9.24
N VAL A 294 1.51 5.99 8.94
CA VAL A 294 2.25 6.93 8.09
C VAL A 294 3.35 7.59 8.88
N VAL A 295 4.59 7.50 8.40
CA VAL A 295 5.76 8.19 8.97
C VAL A 295 5.51 9.70 8.99
N ARG A 296 5.68 10.34 10.14
CA ARG A 296 5.48 11.79 10.31
C ARG A 296 6.39 12.57 9.36
N GLY A 297 5.86 13.61 8.71
CA GLY A 297 6.61 14.47 7.78
C GLY A 297 6.71 13.91 6.34
N SER A 298 6.72 12.59 6.16
CA SER A 298 6.86 11.93 4.85
C SER A 298 5.83 12.38 3.79
N GLN A 299 4.63 12.77 4.24
CA GLN A 299 3.55 13.13 3.32
C GLN A 299 3.70 14.52 2.74
N MET A 300 4.55 15.39 3.29
CA MET A 300 4.81 16.71 2.70
C MET A 300 5.34 16.60 1.26
N THR A 301 6.12 15.56 1.00
CA THR A 301 6.78 15.26 -0.28
C THR A 301 6.10 14.11 -1.03
N ALA A 302 4.91 13.68 -0.61
CA ALA A 302 4.24 12.53 -1.21
C ALA A 302 3.99 12.75 -2.71
N LEU A 303 4.29 11.72 -3.52
CA LEU A 303 3.97 11.68 -4.95
C LEU A 303 2.49 12.00 -5.22
N ARG A 304 1.62 11.71 -4.26
CA ARG A 304 0.19 12.07 -4.29
C ARG A 304 -0.07 13.58 -4.42
N HIS A 305 0.81 14.45 -3.92
CA HIS A 305 0.72 15.90 -4.05
C HIS A 305 1.06 16.39 -5.47
N GLN A 306 1.97 15.70 -6.17
CA GLN A 306 2.26 15.96 -7.59
C GLN A 306 1.22 15.29 -8.53
N ASN A 307 0.49 14.28 -8.04
CA ASN A 307 -0.51 13.51 -8.78
C ASN A 307 -1.96 14.05 -8.69
N TYR A 308 -2.15 15.37 -8.51
CA TYR A 308 -3.48 15.98 -8.35
C TYR A 308 -4.41 15.87 -9.58
N LYS A 309 -3.93 15.30 -10.71
CA LYS A 309 -4.80 14.81 -11.79
C LYS A 309 -5.50 13.52 -11.34
N LYS A 310 -6.78 13.66 -10.96
CA LYS A 310 -7.73 12.53 -10.85
C LYS A 310 -7.67 11.72 -12.15
N ASN A 311 -7.05 10.54 -12.12
CA ASN A 311 -7.09 9.42 -13.09
C ASN A 311 -5.74 8.82 -13.54
N ARG A 312 -4.57 9.34 -13.12
CA ARG A 312 -3.26 8.78 -13.55
C ARG A 312 -3.09 7.28 -13.30
N ASN A 313 -3.51 6.76 -12.14
CA ASN A 313 -3.47 5.32 -11.84
C ASN A 313 -4.31 4.51 -12.85
N GLN A 314 -5.50 4.99 -13.21
CA GLN A 314 -6.35 4.32 -14.20
C GLN A 314 -5.75 4.41 -15.61
N GLU A 315 -5.18 5.56 -15.98
CA GLU A 315 -4.53 5.75 -17.29
C GLU A 315 -3.33 4.81 -17.46
N GLN A 316 -2.43 4.76 -16.47
CA GLN A 316 -1.26 3.88 -16.48
C GLN A 316 -1.68 2.40 -16.44
N MET A 317 -2.73 2.06 -15.68
CA MET A 317 -3.28 0.70 -15.68
C MET A 317 -3.81 0.31 -17.05
N SER A 318 -4.62 1.15 -17.69
CA SER A 318 -5.16 0.89 -19.02
C SER A 318 -4.02 0.73 -20.04
N ALA A 319 -3.04 1.64 -20.04
CA ALA A 319 -1.90 1.58 -20.97
C ALA A 319 -1.11 0.27 -20.85
N VAL A 320 -0.81 -0.17 -19.63
CA VAL A 320 -0.10 -1.44 -19.39
C VAL A 320 -0.96 -2.64 -19.78
N PHE A 321 -2.24 -2.65 -19.41
CA PHE A 321 -3.14 -3.77 -19.72
C PHE A 321 -3.39 -3.92 -21.22
N GLU A 322 -3.53 -2.82 -21.95
CA GLU A 322 -3.68 -2.78 -23.40
C GLU A 322 -2.40 -3.24 -24.10
N LYS A 323 -1.23 -2.73 -23.68
CA LYS A 323 0.08 -3.11 -24.25
C LYS A 323 0.31 -4.62 -24.24
N PHE A 324 -0.12 -5.30 -23.18
CA PHE A 324 0.16 -6.73 -22.96
C PHE A 324 -1.06 -7.65 -23.09
N GLY A 325 -2.24 -7.13 -23.48
CA GLY A 325 -3.45 -7.95 -23.63
C GLY A 325 -3.89 -8.66 -22.35
N LEU A 326 -3.75 -8.01 -21.18
CA LEU A 326 -3.91 -8.68 -19.88
C LEU A 326 -5.37 -9.01 -19.51
N ALA A 327 -6.33 -8.33 -20.12
CA ALA A 327 -7.76 -8.56 -19.84
C ALA A 327 -8.19 -10.00 -20.13
N ASP A 328 -7.64 -10.62 -21.18
CA ASP A 328 -7.97 -12.00 -21.56
C ASP A 328 -7.42 -13.01 -20.57
N ARG A 329 -6.24 -12.73 -19.99
CA ARG A 329 -5.60 -13.59 -19.00
C ARG A 329 -6.28 -13.58 -17.62
N LEU A 330 -7.15 -12.61 -17.36
CA LEU A 330 -7.93 -12.56 -16.12
C LEU A 330 -9.32 -13.20 -16.24
N ARG A 331 -9.70 -13.65 -17.44
CA ARG A 331 -11.00 -14.29 -17.75
C ARG A 331 -10.95 -15.82 -17.71
N GLY A 332 -9.76 -16.41 -17.84
CA GLY A 332 -9.52 -17.85 -17.64
C GLY A 332 -9.32 -18.19 -16.18
#